data_AF-A0AAD5DWI6-F1
#
_entry.id   AF-A0AAD5DWI6-F1
#
_cell.length_a   1.000
_cell.length_b   1.000
_cell.length_c   1.000
_cell.angle_alpha   90.00
_cell.angle_beta   90.00
_cell.angle_gamma   90.00
#
_symmetry.space_group_name_H-M   'P 1'
#
loop_
_entity.id
_entity.type
_entity.pdbx_description
1 polymer ?
#
loop_
_entity_poly.entity_id
_entity_poly.type
_entity_poly.pdbx_seq_one_letter_code
_entity_poly.pdbx_strand_id
1 'polypeptide(L)'
;MTSKGARHAVIALLLLLAAAAATARPVGEDIEAPDAVEGTALLRFVDWIDGRAATLYMVQEPGSPDLVQVELDDPSDADKFVPGAVLRVTGKRKEPPGQQKRKRIKADNVQVLAGSRSRGGPKNTDGEDSGEAADSGSGGEPMLLTSKPLATAATVTVGTVQQLPVKLAQMKLLVVPIKVNAYLADGSTLNTACPRSGQVYLYTDDAGRDVYSPWTLEGLATETVSRTKLRGAFFGPNTNGETVASMFADCSYQQTRLAAEAALGGSKVMNYVALPCKGYVNGIAMQWSVCDSDAWVAAASYLAQQQLAAQGDSLANYPFKVFLLPNRPADCVWGAVAWANSDQSVHVQALGDVALAPFVYLHELGHTLNLEHAGKGDNVYGDDTAMMGGFPPGGGLSNGGTDRCHNAPHSWQLGWTDAVMLNKDSLRAGANRAVDIYLPTQSAPSGGTPQVLRVVPNWLASTSSLRIWASYRTREGGDDDMGTTLTGKVHIYTGSINAANQWVVTNWETSLTLNGPAWVHAPSGLQIQFVGLSGKTARLRVRR
;
A
#
# COMPACT_ATOMS: atom_id res chain seq x y z
N MET A 1 19.24 -68.76 3.23
CA MET A 1 18.94 -69.15 1.83
C MET A 1 17.43 -68.96 1.65
N THR A 2 16.98 -67.76 1.21
CA THR A 2 16.57 -67.42 -0.18
C THR A 2 15.36 -68.23 -0.65
N SER A 3 14.30 -67.73 -1.29
CA SER A 3 13.87 -66.38 -1.72
C SER A 3 12.53 -66.55 -2.46
N LYS A 4 11.73 -65.46 -2.53
CA LYS A 4 10.77 -65.08 -3.59
C LYS A 4 9.48 -65.90 -3.82
N GLY A 5 8.39 -65.14 -3.99
CA GLY A 5 7.55 -65.27 -5.19
C GLY A 5 6.03 -65.26 -4.96
N ALA A 6 5.39 -64.18 -5.42
CA ALA A 6 3.95 -63.96 -5.49
C ALA A 6 3.20 -64.93 -6.44
N ARG A 7 1.88 -65.07 -6.24
CA ARG A 7 0.80 -64.77 -7.23
C ARG A 7 -0.57 -65.32 -6.77
N HIS A 8 -1.60 -64.65 -7.29
CA HIS A 8 -3.01 -65.05 -7.48
C HIS A 8 -4.06 -64.55 -6.47
N ALA A 9 -4.58 -63.36 -6.78
CA ALA A 9 -6.01 -63.07 -6.76
C ALA A 9 -6.75 -63.97 -7.77
N VAL A 10 -8.03 -64.30 -7.49
CA VAL A 10 -9.16 -64.48 -8.43
C VAL A 10 -10.36 -65.10 -7.66
N ILE A 11 -11.56 -64.57 -7.91
CA ILE A 11 -12.91 -65.02 -7.51
C ILE A 11 -13.45 -64.62 -6.12
N ALA A 12 -14.01 -63.41 -6.04
CA ALA A 12 -15.20 -63.10 -5.22
C ALA A 12 -15.82 -61.75 -5.63
N LEU A 13 -16.39 -61.65 -6.83
CA LEU A 13 -17.38 -60.61 -7.15
C LEU A 13 -18.19 -60.99 -8.41
N LEU A 14 -19.18 -61.86 -8.23
CA LEU A 14 -20.08 -62.32 -9.28
C LEU A 14 -21.50 -62.32 -8.71
N LEU A 15 -22.02 -61.11 -8.47
CA LEU A 15 -23.42 -60.82 -8.10
C LEU A 15 -23.65 -59.31 -8.15
N LEU A 16 -23.90 -58.76 -9.35
CA LEU A 16 -24.62 -57.51 -9.65
C LEU A 16 -24.26 -57.03 -11.07
N LEU A 17 -24.79 -57.71 -12.10
CA LEU A 17 -24.77 -57.23 -13.49
C LEU A 17 -25.89 -57.93 -14.26
N ALA A 18 -27.13 -57.43 -14.13
CA ALA A 18 -28.21 -57.53 -15.13
C ALA A 18 -29.53 -56.96 -14.57
N ALA A 19 -29.67 -55.62 -14.52
CA ALA A 19 -30.97 -54.93 -14.61
C ALA A 19 -30.77 -53.40 -14.48
N ALA A 20 -30.50 -52.73 -15.60
CA ALA A 20 -30.85 -51.32 -15.83
C ALA A 20 -30.41 -50.92 -17.25
N ALA A 21 -31.09 -51.48 -18.26
CA ALA A 21 -31.10 -50.88 -19.59
C ALA A 21 -32.20 -49.81 -19.60
N ALA A 22 -31.85 -48.58 -19.25
CA ALA A 22 -32.69 -47.41 -19.42
C ALA A 22 -31.83 -46.21 -19.86
N THR A 23 -31.90 -45.93 -21.17
CA THR A 23 -31.61 -44.65 -21.84
C THR A 23 -30.28 -43.98 -21.51
N ALA A 24 -29.24 -44.34 -22.25
CA ALA A 24 -28.14 -43.43 -22.53
C ALA A 24 -28.72 -42.19 -23.24
N ARG A 25 -28.77 -41.04 -22.55
CA ARG A 25 -28.96 -39.75 -23.22
C ARG A 25 -27.73 -39.50 -24.09
N PRO A 26 -27.88 -39.05 -25.35
CA PRO A 26 -26.75 -38.61 -26.12
C PRO A 26 -26.08 -37.47 -25.34
N VAL A 27 -24.74 -37.48 -25.31
CA VAL A 27 -23.95 -36.29 -24.97
C VAL A 27 -24.23 -35.31 -26.10
N GLY A 28 -25.33 -34.58 -25.98
CA GLY A 28 -25.48 -33.31 -26.65
C GLY A 28 -24.41 -32.42 -26.06
N GLU A 29 -23.59 -31.80 -26.91
CA GLU A 29 -22.95 -30.56 -26.55
C GLU A 29 -24.08 -29.64 -26.06
N ASP A 30 -24.18 -29.46 -24.74
CA ASP A 30 -24.96 -28.37 -24.20
C ASP A 30 -24.29 -27.12 -24.77
N ILE A 31 -24.91 -26.55 -25.80
CA ILE A 31 -24.59 -25.22 -26.30
C ILE A 31 -25.01 -24.30 -25.17
N GLU A 32 -24.13 -24.13 -24.18
CA GLU A 32 -24.28 -23.13 -23.13
C GLU A 32 -24.43 -21.79 -23.85
N ALA A 33 -25.65 -21.23 -23.80
CA ALA A 33 -25.89 -19.90 -24.30
C ALA A 33 -24.93 -18.94 -23.59
N PRO A 34 -24.31 -17.99 -24.31
CA PRO A 34 -23.41 -17.04 -23.69
C PRO A 34 -24.15 -16.26 -22.60
N ASP A 35 -23.61 -16.29 -21.39
CA ASP A 35 -24.11 -15.50 -20.27
C ASP A 35 -23.62 -14.06 -20.42
N ALA A 36 -24.49 -13.11 -20.11
CA ALA A 36 -24.14 -11.69 -20.06
C ALA A 36 -24.28 -11.18 -18.63
N VAL A 37 -23.23 -10.50 -18.14
CA VAL A 37 -23.22 -9.80 -16.87
C VAL A 37 -23.08 -8.31 -17.16
N GLU A 38 -24.07 -7.53 -16.74
CA GLU A 38 -23.98 -6.08 -16.75
C GLU A 38 -23.74 -5.57 -15.34
N GLY A 39 -22.88 -4.56 -15.20
CA GLY A 39 -22.66 -3.95 -13.92
C GLY A 39 -21.56 -2.91 -13.90
N THR A 40 -21.27 -2.41 -12.71
CA THR A 40 -20.23 -1.41 -12.50
C THR A 40 -18.89 -2.12 -12.32
N ALA A 41 -17.90 -1.76 -13.13
CA ALA A 41 -16.52 -2.16 -12.91
C ALA A 41 -16.04 -1.55 -11.59
N LEU A 42 -15.65 -2.38 -10.64
CA LEU A 42 -15.27 -1.87 -9.32
C LEU A 42 -13.77 -1.63 -9.19
N LEU A 43 -12.91 -2.57 -9.61
CA LEU A 43 -11.46 -2.45 -9.42
C LEU A 43 -10.65 -3.39 -10.32
N ARG A 44 -9.41 -2.97 -10.61
CA ARG A 44 -8.26 -3.79 -11.02
C ARG A 44 -7.37 -3.95 -9.79
N PHE A 45 -7.19 -5.16 -9.27
CA PHE A 45 -6.20 -5.42 -8.22
C PHE A 45 -5.26 -6.55 -8.63
N VAL A 46 -4.04 -6.49 -8.11
CA VAL A 46 -3.08 -7.60 -8.20
C VAL A 46 -3.29 -8.47 -6.97
N ASP A 47 -3.81 -9.66 -7.17
CA ASP A 47 -3.89 -10.70 -6.13
C ASP A 47 -2.73 -11.68 -6.32
N TRP A 48 -2.27 -12.30 -5.24
CA TRP A 48 -1.15 -13.22 -5.24
C TRP A 48 -1.65 -14.65 -5.12
N ILE A 49 -2.09 -15.21 -6.26
CA ILE A 49 -2.60 -16.58 -6.33
C ILE A 49 -1.43 -17.49 -6.72
N ASP A 50 -1.16 -18.52 -5.92
CA ASP A 50 -0.11 -19.53 -6.17
C ASP A 50 1.31 -18.98 -6.39
N GLY A 51 1.65 -17.89 -5.69
CA GLY A 51 2.99 -17.31 -5.77
C GLY A 51 3.23 -16.42 -6.99
N ARG A 52 2.17 -16.07 -7.76
CA ARG A 52 2.26 -15.17 -8.92
C ARG A 52 1.26 -14.03 -8.80
N ALA A 53 1.69 -12.85 -9.23
CA ALA A 53 0.81 -11.70 -9.43
C ALA A 53 -0.23 -12.02 -10.52
N ALA A 54 -1.50 -12.06 -10.15
CA ALA A 54 -2.63 -12.18 -11.06
C ALA A 54 -3.50 -10.92 -10.97
N THR A 55 -3.80 -10.29 -12.11
CA THR A 55 -4.73 -9.16 -12.14
C THR A 55 -6.16 -9.69 -12.12
N LEU A 56 -6.96 -9.28 -11.13
CA LEU A 56 -8.38 -9.64 -11.02
C LEU A 56 -9.26 -8.50 -11.51
N TYR A 57 -10.24 -8.85 -12.36
CA TYR A 57 -11.23 -7.95 -12.92
C TYR A 57 -12.60 -8.27 -12.30
N MET A 58 -13.29 -7.28 -11.76
CA MET A 58 -14.54 -7.47 -11.03
C MET A 58 -15.65 -6.56 -11.54
N VAL A 59 -16.84 -7.12 -11.73
CA VAL A 59 -18.07 -6.38 -12.03
C VAL A 59 -19.08 -6.61 -10.91
N GLN A 60 -19.73 -5.55 -10.45
CA GLN A 60 -20.86 -5.63 -9.53
C GLN A 60 -22.17 -5.42 -10.29
N GLU A 61 -23.02 -6.46 -10.28
CA GLU A 61 -24.35 -6.41 -10.91
C GLU A 61 -25.24 -5.37 -10.20
N PRO A 62 -26.08 -4.61 -10.93
CA PRO A 62 -27.02 -3.67 -10.33
C PRO A 62 -27.95 -4.36 -9.32
N GLY A 63 -28.02 -3.83 -8.10
CA GLY A 63 -28.86 -4.39 -7.04
C GLY A 63 -28.34 -5.68 -6.40
N SER A 64 -27.16 -6.17 -6.78
CA SER A 64 -26.49 -7.32 -6.17
C SER A 64 -25.32 -6.86 -5.29
N PRO A 65 -25.21 -7.34 -4.04
CA PRO A 65 -24.00 -7.16 -3.25
C PRO A 65 -22.86 -8.08 -3.73
N ASP A 66 -23.18 -9.12 -4.52
CA ASP A 66 -22.20 -10.10 -4.98
C ASP A 66 -21.36 -9.55 -6.14
N LEU A 67 -20.08 -9.91 -6.12
CA LEU A 67 -19.12 -9.57 -7.17
C LEU A 67 -18.95 -10.72 -8.14
N VAL A 68 -18.92 -10.40 -9.44
CA VAL A 68 -18.59 -11.34 -10.50
C VAL A 68 -17.15 -11.14 -10.90
N GLN A 69 -16.33 -12.16 -10.71
CA GLN A 69 -14.95 -12.18 -11.20
C GLN A 69 -14.95 -12.47 -12.70
N VAL A 70 -14.23 -11.65 -13.45
CA VAL A 70 -14.08 -11.75 -14.91
C VAL A 70 -12.67 -12.25 -15.26
N GLU A 71 -12.61 -13.39 -15.94
CA GLU A 71 -11.39 -13.88 -16.59
C GLU A 71 -11.42 -13.39 -18.05
N LEU A 72 -10.44 -12.58 -18.47
CA LEU A 72 -10.41 -12.04 -19.84
C LEU A 72 -9.76 -13.04 -20.80
N ASP A 73 -10.43 -13.37 -21.90
CA ASP A 73 -9.78 -14.10 -23.01
C ASP A 73 -8.89 -13.20 -23.86
N ASP A 74 -9.26 -11.93 -24.03
CA ASP A 74 -8.41 -10.90 -24.66
C ASP A 74 -7.83 -9.96 -23.58
N PRO A 75 -6.51 -9.98 -23.33
CA PRO A 75 -5.86 -9.07 -22.39
C PRO A 75 -6.05 -7.58 -22.70
N SER A 76 -6.35 -7.20 -23.96
CA SER A 76 -6.60 -5.80 -24.33
C SER A 76 -7.90 -5.23 -23.76
N ASP A 77 -8.83 -6.10 -23.34
CA ASP A 77 -10.06 -5.70 -22.65
C ASP A 77 -9.81 -5.20 -21.22
N ALA A 78 -8.60 -5.39 -20.69
CA ALA A 78 -8.20 -4.91 -19.36
C ALA A 78 -8.39 -3.38 -19.21
N ASP A 79 -8.14 -2.62 -20.27
CA ASP A 79 -8.25 -1.15 -20.25
C ASP A 79 -9.69 -0.66 -20.14
N LYS A 80 -10.68 -1.54 -20.36
CA LYS A 80 -12.11 -1.24 -20.21
C LYS A 80 -12.55 -1.27 -18.74
N PHE A 81 -11.80 -1.92 -17.85
CA PHE A 81 -12.09 -2.03 -16.41
C PHE A 81 -11.61 -0.81 -15.61
N VAL A 82 -12.14 0.36 -15.97
CA VAL A 82 -11.96 1.59 -15.19
C VAL A 82 -12.97 1.60 -14.04
N PRO A 83 -12.56 1.85 -12.77
CA PRO A 83 -13.50 1.95 -11.65
C PRO A 83 -14.65 2.91 -11.95
N GLY A 84 -15.89 2.44 -11.76
CA GLY A 84 -17.12 3.18 -12.05
C GLY A 84 -17.64 3.06 -13.49
N ALA A 85 -16.90 2.45 -14.42
CA ALA A 85 -17.41 2.20 -15.77
C ALA A 85 -18.56 1.18 -15.75
N VAL A 86 -19.64 1.43 -16.48
CA VAL A 86 -20.72 0.45 -16.65
C VAL A 86 -20.36 -0.47 -17.82
N LEU A 87 -20.12 -1.74 -17.51
CA LEU A 87 -19.70 -2.75 -18.47
C LEU A 87 -20.80 -3.78 -18.71
N ARG A 88 -20.86 -4.30 -19.93
CA ARG A 88 -21.49 -5.57 -20.29
C ARG A 88 -20.38 -6.56 -20.62
N VAL A 89 -20.29 -7.62 -19.85
CA VAL A 89 -19.34 -8.72 -20.03
C VAL A 89 -20.12 -9.92 -20.53
N THR A 90 -19.83 -10.39 -21.73
CA THR A 90 -20.42 -11.60 -22.31
C THR A 90 -19.40 -12.72 -22.31
N GLY A 91 -19.80 -13.92 -21.89
CA GLY A 91 -18.89 -15.05 -21.80
C GLY A 91 -19.52 -16.30 -21.21
N LYS A 92 -18.69 -17.27 -20.84
CA LYS A 92 -19.14 -18.53 -20.21
C LYS A 92 -19.01 -18.44 -18.71
N ARG A 93 -20.12 -18.63 -17.99
CA ARG A 93 -20.11 -18.69 -16.53
C ARG A 93 -19.44 -20.01 -16.10
N LYS A 94 -18.41 -19.91 -15.26
CA LYS A 94 -17.81 -21.07 -14.62
C LYS A 94 -18.44 -21.23 -13.25
N GLU A 95 -19.28 -22.24 -13.06
CA GLU A 95 -19.62 -22.71 -11.73
C GLU A 95 -18.52 -23.67 -11.24
N PRO A 96 -17.77 -23.33 -10.18
CA PRO A 96 -16.78 -24.26 -9.65
C PRO A 96 -17.52 -25.47 -9.05
N PRO A 97 -17.07 -26.71 -9.31
CA PRO A 97 -17.66 -27.90 -8.70
C PRO A 97 -17.64 -27.78 -7.17
N GLY A 98 -18.83 -27.69 -6.55
CA GLY A 98 -18.98 -27.71 -5.10
C GLY A 98 -18.69 -26.40 -4.34
N GLN A 99 -18.51 -25.25 -4.99
CA GLN A 99 -18.37 -23.95 -4.29
C GLN A 99 -19.47 -22.95 -4.69
N GLN A 100 -20.52 -22.88 -3.86
CA GLN A 100 -21.68 -22.01 -4.07
C GLN A 100 -21.44 -20.49 -3.93
N LYS A 101 -20.19 -20.01 -3.74
CA LYS A 101 -19.97 -18.64 -3.23
C LYS A 101 -19.25 -17.65 -4.14
N ARG A 102 -18.73 -18.05 -5.32
CA ARG A 102 -18.04 -17.09 -6.20
C ARG A 102 -18.50 -17.25 -7.65
N LYS A 103 -19.25 -16.26 -8.16
CA LYS A 103 -19.63 -16.17 -9.57
C LYS A 103 -18.39 -15.80 -10.39
N ARG A 104 -18.00 -16.65 -11.34
CA ARG A 104 -16.92 -16.38 -12.31
C ARG A 104 -17.48 -16.40 -13.72
N ILE A 105 -17.05 -15.45 -14.55
CA ILE A 105 -17.31 -15.45 -15.99
C ILE A 105 -15.99 -15.40 -16.75
N LYS A 106 -15.82 -16.30 -17.71
CA LYS A 106 -14.74 -16.25 -18.68
C LYS A 106 -15.24 -15.44 -19.87
N ALA A 107 -14.78 -14.21 -19.99
CA ALA A 107 -15.30 -13.22 -20.93
C ALA A 107 -14.77 -13.44 -22.34
N ASP A 108 -15.69 -13.61 -23.28
CA ASP A 108 -15.42 -13.60 -24.72
C ASP A 108 -15.38 -12.16 -25.26
N ASN A 109 -16.12 -11.24 -24.63
CA ASN A 109 -16.17 -9.84 -25.03
C ASN A 109 -16.57 -8.93 -23.85
N VAL A 110 -15.90 -7.79 -23.74
CA VAL A 110 -16.22 -6.73 -22.78
C VAL A 110 -16.63 -5.45 -23.51
N GLN A 111 -17.83 -4.95 -23.24
CA GLN A 111 -18.37 -3.72 -23.84
C GLN A 111 -18.61 -2.66 -22.75
N VAL A 112 -18.13 -1.43 -22.98
CA VAL A 112 -18.49 -0.29 -22.14
C VAL A 112 -19.87 0.22 -22.58
N LEU A 113 -20.87 0.09 -21.71
CA LEU A 113 -22.26 0.51 -21.98
C LEU A 113 -22.46 2.01 -21.73
N ALA A 114 -21.75 2.55 -20.73
CA ALA A 114 -21.75 3.96 -20.43
C ALA A 114 -20.43 4.36 -19.76
N GLY A 115 -19.58 5.02 -20.53
CA GLY A 115 -18.53 5.90 -20.04
C GLY A 115 -18.90 7.33 -20.41
N SER A 116 -18.76 8.25 -19.45
CA SER A 116 -18.78 9.71 -19.59
C SER A 116 -18.64 10.19 -21.04
N ARG A 117 -19.76 10.54 -21.68
CA ARG A 117 -19.72 11.29 -22.94
C ARG A 117 -19.12 12.66 -22.67
N SER A 118 -17.82 12.83 -22.94
CA SER A 118 -17.33 14.11 -23.45
C SER A 118 -17.74 14.23 -24.93
N ARG A 119 -19.00 14.64 -25.17
CA ARG A 119 -19.42 15.25 -26.45
C ARG A 119 -18.83 16.66 -26.49
N GLY A 120 -18.23 17.21 -27.55
CA GLY A 120 -17.92 16.76 -28.90
C GLY A 120 -17.18 17.91 -29.61
N GLY A 121 -16.26 17.60 -30.52
CA GLY A 121 -15.66 18.59 -31.41
C GLY A 121 -16.56 18.84 -32.63
N PRO A 122 -16.82 20.08 -33.05
CA PRO A 122 -17.56 20.34 -34.27
C PRO A 122 -16.67 20.12 -35.50
N LYS A 123 -17.25 19.49 -36.53
CA LYS A 123 -16.73 19.44 -37.89
C LYS A 123 -16.80 20.84 -38.51
N ASN A 124 -15.71 21.26 -39.12
CA ASN A 124 -15.66 22.41 -40.02
C ASN A 124 -16.58 22.19 -41.22
N THR A 125 -17.40 23.19 -41.50
CA THR A 125 -17.94 23.47 -42.84
C THR A 125 -17.74 24.95 -43.11
N ASP A 126 -17.13 25.23 -44.26
CA ASP A 126 -16.85 26.55 -44.80
C ASP A 126 -18.13 27.36 -45.05
N GLY A 127 -17.99 28.68 -45.00
CA GLY A 127 -19.04 29.63 -45.36
C GLY A 127 -18.60 31.07 -45.10
N GLU A 128 -18.07 31.70 -46.15
CA GLU A 128 -18.01 33.15 -46.32
C GLU A 128 -19.41 33.77 -46.19
N ASP A 129 -19.58 34.89 -45.49
CA ASP A 129 -20.04 36.15 -46.09
C ASP A 129 -20.00 37.33 -45.08
N SER A 130 -19.86 38.50 -45.68
CA SER A 130 -19.75 39.88 -45.22
C SER A 130 -20.96 40.47 -44.48
N GLY A 131 -20.75 41.58 -43.74
CA GLY A 131 -21.85 42.47 -43.31
C GLY A 131 -21.55 43.38 -42.12
N GLU A 132 -21.42 44.69 -42.39
CA GLU A 132 -21.22 45.81 -41.47
C GLU A 132 -22.42 46.16 -40.55
N ALA A 133 -22.11 47.00 -39.55
CA ALA A 133 -22.88 48.18 -39.07
C ALA A 133 -23.62 48.12 -37.71
N ALA A 134 -23.09 48.96 -36.80
CA ALA A 134 -23.72 50.07 -36.07
C ALA A 134 -24.90 49.86 -35.08
N ASP A 135 -24.58 50.18 -33.82
CA ASP A 135 -25.08 51.32 -33.02
C ASP A 135 -26.50 51.37 -32.40
N SER A 136 -26.48 51.82 -31.14
CA SER A 136 -27.50 52.50 -30.32
C SER A 136 -28.70 51.73 -29.76
N GLY A 137 -28.99 51.96 -28.47
CA GLY A 137 -30.29 51.59 -27.88
C GLY A 137 -30.32 51.45 -26.37
N SER A 138 -30.35 52.57 -25.65
CA SER A 138 -30.67 52.69 -24.23
C SER A 138 -32.11 52.29 -23.90
N GLY A 139 -32.34 51.62 -22.77
CA GLY A 139 -33.67 51.48 -22.18
C GLY A 139 -33.62 50.70 -20.87
N GLY A 140 -33.71 51.39 -19.74
CA GLY A 140 -33.79 50.80 -18.42
C GLY A 140 -35.23 50.61 -17.98
N GLU A 141 -35.54 49.47 -17.37
CA GLU A 141 -36.65 49.25 -16.45
C GLU A 141 -36.31 48.13 -15.45
N PRO A 142 -36.93 48.10 -14.26
CA PRO A 142 -36.39 47.43 -13.08
C PRO A 142 -36.89 45.98 -12.97
N MET A 143 -35.98 45.02 -12.81
CA MET A 143 -36.36 43.63 -12.51
C MET A 143 -35.87 43.16 -11.13
N LEU A 144 -36.86 42.66 -10.40
CA LEU A 144 -36.86 41.89 -9.17
C LEU A 144 -35.57 41.13 -8.84
N LEU A 145 -35.16 41.27 -7.57
CA LEU A 145 -34.27 40.36 -6.86
C LEU A 145 -34.85 38.94 -6.85
N THR A 146 -34.50 38.17 -7.86
CA THR A 146 -34.59 36.70 -7.83
C THR A 146 -33.24 36.16 -7.36
N SER A 147 -33.26 35.42 -6.27
CA SER A 147 -32.09 34.70 -5.75
C SER A 147 -31.57 33.75 -6.83
N LYS A 148 -30.44 34.12 -7.45
CA LYS A 148 -29.71 33.24 -8.36
C LYS A 148 -29.35 31.95 -7.60
N PRO A 149 -29.74 30.75 -8.08
CA PRO A 149 -29.17 29.53 -7.57
C PRO A 149 -27.65 29.55 -7.83
N LEU A 150 -26.86 29.18 -6.81
CA LEU A 150 -25.42 28.99 -6.93
C LEU A 150 -25.14 28.15 -8.18
N ALA A 151 -24.29 28.67 -9.06
CA ALA A 151 -23.85 27.96 -10.24
C ALA A 151 -23.16 26.65 -9.83
N THR A 152 -23.85 25.52 -10.02
CA THR A 152 -23.23 24.22 -10.18
C THR A 152 -22.48 24.21 -11.51
N ALA A 153 -21.14 24.15 -11.46
CA ALA A 153 -20.27 23.36 -12.32
C ALA A 153 -18.82 23.90 -12.28
N ALA A 154 -17.99 23.35 -11.39
CA ALA A 154 -16.55 23.42 -11.57
C ALA A 154 -16.16 22.38 -12.63
N THR A 155 -16.07 22.80 -13.89
CA THR A 155 -15.51 21.98 -14.95
C THR A 155 -14.28 22.66 -15.53
N VAL A 156 -13.14 22.55 -14.84
CA VAL A 156 -11.84 22.55 -15.52
C VAL A 156 -10.84 21.72 -14.71
N THR A 157 -10.75 20.43 -14.99
CA THR A 157 -9.53 19.67 -14.69
C THR A 157 -8.65 19.77 -15.93
N VAL A 158 -7.73 20.76 -15.94
CA VAL A 158 -6.66 20.80 -16.96
C VAL A 158 -5.64 19.75 -16.54
N GLY A 159 -5.79 18.51 -16.97
CA GLY A 159 -4.86 17.43 -16.63
C GLY A 159 -5.47 16.06 -16.88
N THR A 160 -4.62 15.07 -17.12
CA THR A 160 -5.07 13.67 -17.17
C THR A 160 -5.02 13.09 -15.77
N VAL A 161 -6.00 12.27 -15.42
CA VAL A 161 -5.93 11.50 -14.17
C VAL A 161 -5.05 10.29 -14.44
N GLN A 162 -4.08 10.05 -13.55
CA GLN A 162 -3.29 8.83 -13.59
C GLN A 162 -3.51 8.03 -12.31
N GLN A 163 -4.18 6.89 -12.50
CA GLN A 163 -4.40 5.89 -11.47
C GLN A 163 -3.41 4.73 -11.66
N LEU A 164 -2.88 4.24 -10.54
CA LEU A 164 -2.20 2.95 -10.48
C LEU A 164 -3.12 1.97 -9.76
N PRO A 165 -3.19 0.69 -10.18
CA PRO A 165 -3.93 -0.29 -9.40
C PRO A 165 -3.29 -0.41 -8.02
N VAL A 166 -4.13 -0.53 -6.99
CA VAL A 166 -3.66 -0.90 -5.65
C VAL A 166 -2.94 -2.22 -5.80
N LYS A 167 -1.65 -2.21 -5.55
CA LYS A 167 -0.81 -3.40 -5.72
C LYS A 167 -1.07 -4.46 -4.67
N LEU A 168 -1.61 -4.05 -3.54
CA LEU A 168 -1.64 -4.90 -2.36
C LEU A 168 -2.90 -4.63 -1.55
N ALA A 169 -3.99 -5.32 -1.90
CA ALA A 169 -5.25 -5.19 -1.18
C ALA A 169 -5.16 -5.81 0.23
N GLN A 170 -4.47 -6.96 0.32
CA GLN A 170 -4.32 -7.71 1.55
C GLN A 170 -2.87 -8.15 1.76
N MET A 171 -2.30 -7.78 2.89
CA MET A 171 -0.95 -8.16 3.33
C MET A 171 -1.04 -9.34 4.27
N LYS A 172 -0.38 -10.44 3.93
CA LYS A 172 -0.23 -11.57 4.84
C LYS A 172 1.17 -11.55 5.43
N LEU A 173 1.22 -11.29 6.74
CA LEU A 173 2.46 -11.05 7.47
C LEU A 173 2.77 -12.19 8.43
N LEU A 174 4.03 -12.61 8.50
CA LEU A 174 4.55 -13.44 9.58
C LEU A 174 5.52 -12.64 10.44
N VAL A 175 5.21 -12.48 11.73
CA VAL A 175 6.12 -11.89 12.70
C VAL A 175 6.84 -13.01 13.45
N VAL A 176 8.15 -13.06 13.32
CA VAL A 176 9.04 -14.09 13.89
C VAL A 176 9.91 -13.45 14.96
N PRO A 177 9.49 -13.47 16.23
CA PRO A 177 10.33 -12.98 17.30
C PRO A 177 11.47 -13.96 17.61
N ILE A 178 12.69 -13.45 17.58
CA ILE A 178 13.90 -14.22 17.86
C ILE A 178 14.31 -13.99 19.31
N LYS A 179 14.65 -15.06 20.02
CA LYS A 179 15.35 -14.99 21.30
C LYS A 179 16.65 -15.75 21.22
N VAL A 180 17.64 -15.27 21.96
CA VAL A 180 18.89 -15.99 22.16
C VAL A 180 18.85 -16.65 23.53
N ASN A 181 19.22 -17.92 23.60
CA ASN A 181 19.40 -18.59 24.89
C ASN A 181 20.69 -18.06 25.55
N ALA A 182 20.57 -16.88 26.16
CA ALA A 182 21.66 -16.18 26.83
C ALA A 182 22.09 -16.87 28.13
N TYR A 183 21.33 -17.86 28.62
CA TYR A 183 21.66 -18.64 29.79
C TYR A 183 22.02 -20.09 29.42
N LEU A 184 22.90 -20.69 30.22
CA LEU A 184 23.15 -22.13 30.18
C LEU A 184 21.89 -22.90 30.63
N ALA A 185 21.94 -24.23 30.55
CA ALA A 185 20.82 -25.09 30.93
C ALA A 185 20.37 -24.94 32.40
N ASP A 186 21.21 -24.36 33.26
CA ASP A 186 20.90 -24.05 34.66
C ASP A 186 19.95 -22.84 34.82
N GLY A 187 19.71 -22.07 33.75
CA GLY A 187 18.84 -20.90 33.77
C GLY A 187 19.38 -19.70 34.56
N SER A 188 20.58 -19.78 35.13
CA SER A 188 21.18 -18.72 35.98
C SER A 188 22.53 -18.24 35.47
N THR A 189 23.27 -19.07 34.76
CA THR A 189 24.62 -18.73 34.29
C THR A 189 24.54 -18.12 32.89
N LEU A 190 24.97 -16.87 32.74
CA LEU A 190 25.11 -16.24 31.43
C LEU A 190 26.09 -17.01 30.56
N ASN A 191 25.68 -17.26 29.32
CA ASN A 191 26.48 -17.91 28.32
C ASN A 191 27.50 -16.91 27.78
N THR A 192 28.77 -17.09 28.14
CA THR A 192 29.89 -16.23 27.72
C THR A 192 30.11 -16.21 26.20
N ALA A 193 29.47 -17.09 25.43
CA ALA A 193 29.45 -17.04 23.97
C ALA A 193 28.49 -15.99 23.40
N CYS A 194 27.54 -15.47 24.21
CA CYS A 194 26.73 -14.30 23.88
C CYS A 194 26.61 -13.33 25.06
N PRO A 195 27.72 -12.72 25.50
CA PRO A 195 27.72 -11.88 26.69
C PRO A 195 26.86 -10.61 26.50
N ARG A 196 26.40 -10.32 25.27
CA ARG A 196 25.66 -9.11 24.89
C ARG A 196 24.25 -9.36 24.32
N SER A 197 23.82 -10.61 24.10
CA SER A 197 22.53 -10.90 23.45
C SER A 197 21.32 -10.93 24.40
N GLY A 198 21.55 -10.74 25.71
CA GLY A 198 20.53 -10.92 26.75
C GLY A 198 19.89 -9.64 27.31
N GLN A 199 20.26 -8.44 26.83
CA GLN A 199 19.76 -7.19 27.41
C GLN A 199 18.68 -6.58 26.53
N VAL A 200 17.42 -6.99 26.68
CA VAL A 200 16.28 -6.20 26.18
C VAL A 200 15.87 -5.27 27.33
N TYR A 201 16.18 -3.98 27.23
CA TYR A 201 15.81 -3.01 28.26
C TYR A 201 14.40 -2.48 28.02
N LEU A 202 13.47 -2.94 28.85
CA LEU A 202 12.37 -2.15 29.43
C LEU A 202 12.28 -2.61 30.89
N TYR A 203 12.47 -1.69 31.84
CA TYR A 203 12.22 -1.97 33.25
C TYR A 203 10.91 -1.30 33.65
N THR A 204 10.11 -2.03 34.38
CA THR A 204 8.98 -1.50 35.12
C THR A 204 9.52 -1.17 36.51
N ASP A 205 9.32 0.06 37.00
CA ASP A 205 9.68 0.39 38.38
C ASP A 205 8.86 -0.46 39.37
N ASP A 206 9.24 -0.45 40.66
CA ASP A 206 8.49 -1.16 41.71
C ASP A 206 7.01 -0.71 41.85
N ALA A 207 6.61 0.35 41.14
CA ALA A 207 5.26 0.89 41.08
C ALA A 207 4.49 0.50 39.80
N GLY A 208 5.04 -0.37 38.94
CA GLY A 208 4.33 -0.82 37.74
C GLY A 208 4.37 0.18 36.58
N ARG A 209 5.24 1.20 36.62
CA ARG A 209 5.35 2.22 35.57
C ARG A 209 6.55 1.93 34.68
N ASP A 210 6.35 2.02 33.38
CA ASP A 210 7.43 1.98 32.39
C ASP A 210 8.24 3.29 32.52
N VAL A 211 9.51 3.19 32.93
CA VAL A 211 10.40 4.37 33.08
C VAL A 211 11.56 4.27 32.10
N TYR A 212 11.75 5.32 31.30
CA TYR A 212 12.92 5.47 30.43
C TYR A 212 14.19 5.75 31.25
N SER A 213 15.25 4.95 31.07
CA SER A 213 16.61 5.35 31.49
C SER A 213 17.51 5.50 30.26
N PRO A 214 18.03 6.71 30.01
CA PRO A 214 19.17 6.87 29.12
C PRO A 214 20.44 6.54 29.93
N TRP A 215 21.03 5.37 29.67
CA TRP A 215 22.45 5.04 29.95
C TRP A 215 22.90 4.53 31.33
N THR A 216 22.13 3.70 32.05
CA THR A 216 22.69 2.95 33.20
C THR A 216 22.54 1.44 33.07
N LEU A 217 23.69 0.76 33.16
CA LEU A 217 23.98 -0.62 32.78
C LEU A 217 23.77 -1.66 33.91
N GLU A 218 22.98 -1.34 34.94
CA GLU A 218 22.78 -2.22 36.10
C GLU A 218 21.29 -2.36 36.40
N GLY A 219 20.69 -3.49 36.00
CA GLY A 219 19.31 -3.82 36.32
C GLY A 219 18.73 -4.87 35.37
N LEU A 220 18.73 -6.13 35.81
CA LEU A 220 18.11 -7.27 35.12
C LEU A 220 16.59 -7.09 35.05
N ALA A 221 16.07 -6.74 33.87
CA ALA A 221 14.68 -6.98 33.50
C ALA A 221 14.66 -7.76 32.17
N THR A 222 14.26 -9.02 32.27
CA THR A 222 14.24 -10.06 31.23
C THR A 222 12.99 -10.03 30.36
N GLU A 223 12.26 -8.92 30.26
CA GLU A 223 11.05 -8.92 29.43
C GLU A 223 11.42 -8.72 27.96
N THR A 224 11.72 -9.83 27.29
CA THR A 224 11.45 -9.95 25.86
C THR A 224 10.00 -9.51 25.62
N VAL A 225 9.78 -8.59 24.68
CA VAL A 225 8.45 -8.06 24.35
C VAL A 225 7.46 -9.21 24.15
N SER A 226 6.56 -9.43 25.10
CA SER A 226 5.74 -10.64 25.09
C SER A 226 5.00 -10.81 23.76
N ARG A 227 4.78 -12.06 23.34
CA ARG A 227 4.00 -12.35 22.12
C ARG A 227 2.66 -11.61 22.11
N THR A 228 2.03 -11.44 23.28
CA THR A 228 0.78 -10.67 23.42
C THR A 228 0.99 -9.18 23.15
N LYS A 229 2.05 -8.56 23.67
CA LYS A 229 2.41 -7.16 23.39
C LYS A 229 2.67 -6.96 21.89
N LEU A 230 3.43 -7.85 21.24
CA LEU A 230 3.66 -7.82 19.79
C LEU A 230 2.37 -7.98 18.99
N ARG A 231 1.49 -8.92 19.36
CA ARG A 231 0.18 -9.06 18.74
C ARG A 231 -0.65 -7.78 18.87
N GLY A 232 -0.57 -7.11 20.03
CA GLY A 232 -1.18 -5.81 20.25
C GLY A 232 -0.64 -4.73 19.30
N ALA A 233 0.68 -4.60 19.18
CA ALA A 233 1.31 -3.60 18.29
C ALA A 233 1.01 -3.82 16.80
N PHE A 234 0.87 -5.09 16.36
CA PHE A 234 0.58 -5.39 14.95
C PHE A 234 -0.92 -5.41 14.62
N PHE A 235 -1.74 -5.98 15.49
CA PHE A 235 -3.13 -6.35 15.19
C PHE A 235 -4.13 -5.96 16.29
N GLY A 236 -3.67 -5.28 17.34
CA GLY A 236 -4.51 -4.88 18.45
C GLY A 236 -5.66 -3.96 18.01
N PRO A 237 -6.73 -3.87 18.81
CA PRO A 237 -7.74 -2.83 18.59
C PRO A 237 -7.06 -1.47 18.75
N ASN A 238 -7.36 -0.54 17.84
CA ASN A 238 -6.90 0.86 17.86
C ASN A 238 -7.57 1.65 19.01
N THR A 239 -7.36 1.18 20.24
CA THR A 239 -7.97 1.69 21.48
C THR A 239 -6.92 2.27 22.43
N ASN A 240 -5.64 1.92 22.24
CA ASN A 240 -4.50 2.38 23.04
C ASN A 240 -3.40 3.03 22.20
N GLY A 241 -3.70 3.44 20.95
CA GLY A 241 -2.72 3.90 19.98
C GLY A 241 -2.77 3.09 18.67
N GLU A 242 -2.06 3.60 17.67
CA GLU A 242 -1.99 2.97 16.36
C GLU A 242 -1.37 1.57 16.42
N THR A 243 -1.68 0.75 15.41
CA THR A 243 -1.09 -0.56 15.20
C THR A 243 -0.61 -0.65 13.76
N VAL A 244 0.29 -1.57 13.45
CA VAL A 244 0.77 -1.73 12.07
C VAL A 244 -0.41 -1.97 11.10
N ALA A 245 -1.39 -2.77 11.53
CA ALA A 245 -2.59 -3.02 10.74
C ALA A 245 -3.46 -1.76 10.55
N SER A 246 -3.65 -0.95 11.60
CA SER A 246 -4.44 0.29 11.48
C SER A 246 -3.72 1.32 10.62
N MET A 247 -2.41 1.51 10.76
CA MET A 247 -1.69 2.49 9.94
C MET A 247 -1.76 2.16 8.44
N PHE A 248 -1.56 0.89 8.06
CA PHE A 248 -1.76 0.47 6.67
C PHE A 248 -3.19 0.74 6.21
N ALA A 249 -4.18 0.43 7.04
CA ALA A 249 -5.58 0.64 6.71
C ALA A 249 -5.93 2.13 6.60
N ASP A 250 -5.47 2.97 7.51
CA ASP A 250 -5.83 4.38 7.58
C ASP A 250 -5.10 5.19 6.50
N CYS A 251 -3.81 4.92 6.28
CA CYS A 251 -3.03 5.58 5.23
C CYS A 251 -3.36 5.16 3.80
N SER A 252 -3.94 3.97 3.63
CA SER A 252 -4.40 3.50 2.33
C SER A 252 -5.89 3.74 2.11
N TYR A 253 -6.61 4.38 3.03
CA TYR A 253 -8.08 4.53 2.98
C TYR A 253 -8.79 3.18 2.85
N GLN A 254 -8.32 2.21 3.62
CA GLN A 254 -8.79 0.84 3.70
C GLN A 254 -8.53 0.00 2.45
N GLN A 255 -7.72 0.50 1.51
CA GLN A 255 -7.36 -0.19 0.28
C GLN A 255 -6.33 -1.29 0.52
N THR A 256 -5.41 -1.10 1.48
CA THR A 256 -4.42 -2.08 1.92
C THR A 256 -4.71 -2.44 3.37
N ARG A 257 -4.88 -3.74 3.64
CA ARG A 257 -5.15 -4.22 5.00
C ARG A 257 -4.24 -5.38 5.35
N LEU A 258 -3.83 -5.48 6.60
CA LEU A 258 -3.20 -6.69 7.09
C LEU A 258 -4.28 -7.77 7.29
N ALA A 259 -4.01 -8.98 6.81
CA ALA A 259 -4.88 -10.13 6.99
C ALA A 259 -5.02 -10.41 8.49
N ALA A 260 -6.27 -10.40 8.99
CA ALA A 260 -6.53 -10.63 10.40
C ALA A 260 -5.95 -11.96 10.88
N GLU A 261 -5.33 -11.99 12.05
CA GLU A 261 -4.68 -13.20 12.58
C GLU A 261 -5.67 -14.35 12.81
N ALA A 262 -6.91 -14.03 13.17
CA ALA A 262 -7.96 -15.02 13.38
C ALA A 262 -8.50 -15.64 12.08
N ALA A 263 -8.22 -15.04 10.92
CA ALA A 263 -8.66 -15.59 9.64
C ALA A 263 -7.84 -16.85 9.30
N LEU A 264 -8.49 -17.87 8.72
CA LEU A 264 -7.78 -19.05 8.24
C LEU A 264 -6.74 -18.65 7.19
N GLY A 265 -5.47 -18.91 7.48
CA GLY A 265 -4.37 -18.46 6.64
C GLY A 265 -4.17 -16.94 6.64
N GLY A 266 -4.56 -16.24 7.71
CA GLY A 266 -4.26 -14.81 7.92
C GLY A 266 -2.81 -14.55 8.33
N SER A 267 -2.54 -13.33 8.80
CA SER A 267 -1.22 -12.99 9.36
C SER A 267 -0.98 -13.72 10.69
N LYS A 268 0.26 -13.74 11.19
CA LYS A 268 0.58 -14.49 12.41
C LYS A 268 1.75 -13.91 13.19
N VAL A 269 1.64 -13.81 14.51
CA VAL A 269 2.80 -13.66 15.39
C VAL A 269 3.17 -15.02 15.94
N MET A 270 4.38 -15.49 15.62
CA MET A 270 4.87 -16.79 16.07
C MET A 270 5.22 -16.81 17.56
N ASN A 271 5.36 -18.03 18.10
CA ASN A 271 6.14 -18.20 19.32
C ASN A 271 7.60 -17.85 19.03
N TYR A 272 8.34 -17.54 20.08
CA TYR A 272 9.75 -17.24 19.95
C TYR A 272 10.53 -18.37 19.27
N VAL A 273 11.38 -17.99 18.32
CA VAL A 273 12.40 -18.84 17.75
C VAL A 273 13.67 -18.68 18.59
N ALA A 274 14.08 -19.76 19.23
CA ALA A 274 15.29 -19.78 20.06
C ALA A 274 16.52 -20.09 19.20
N LEU A 275 17.42 -19.12 19.04
CA LEU A 275 18.72 -19.36 18.44
C LEU A 275 19.76 -19.72 19.50
N PRO A 276 20.66 -20.67 19.22
CA PRO A 276 21.69 -21.05 20.16
C PRO A 276 22.80 -20.00 20.19
N CYS A 277 23.46 -19.91 21.34
CA CYS A 277 24.55 -18.97 21.52
C CYS A 277 25.83 -19.32 20.78
N LYS A 278 26.00 -20.60 20.43
CA LYS A 278 27.16 -21.12 19.71
C LYS A 278 26.74 -22.33 18.88
N GLY A 279 27.57 -22.71 17.93
CA GLY A 279 27.35 -23.87 17.08
C GLY A 279 26.63 -23.49 15.79
N TYR A 280 25.79 -24.40 15.29
CA TYR A 280 25.19 -24.28 13.97
C TYR A 280 23.68 -24.51 14.00
N VAL A 281 22.95 -23.76 13.17
CA VAL A 281 21.54 -24.02 12.86
C VAL A 281 21.45 -24.27 11.36
N ASN A 282 21.12 -25.50 10.95
CA ASN A 282 21.05 -25.90 9.54
C ASN A 282 22.32 -25.53 8.74
N GLY A 283 23.51 -25.76 9.32
CA GLY A 283 24.79 -25.41 8.70
C GLY A 283 25.20 -23.94 8.81
N ILE A 284 24.35 -23.06 9.36
CA ILE A 284 24.67 -21.64 9.57
C ILE A 284 25.36 -21.48 10.92
N ALA A 285 26.59 -20.97 10.93
CA ALA A 285 27.35 -20.73 12.15
C ALA A 285 26.75 -19.56 12.94
N MET A 286 26.42 -19.76 14.21
CA MET A 286 25.88 -18.69 15.06
C MET A 286 27.01 -17.85 15.63
N GLN A 287 27.07 -16.58 15.20
CA GLN A 287 28.00 -15.57 15.70
C GLN A 287 27.24 -14.37 16.24
N TRP A 288 27.59 -13.95 17.46
CA TRP A 288 26.94 -12.85 18.18
C TRP A 288 27.91 -11.72 18.52
N SER A 289 29.11 -11.75 17.93
CA SER A 289 30.14 -10.72 18.07
C SER A 289 30.21 -9.78 16.87
N VAL A 290 29.46 -10.08 15.82
CA VAL A 290 29.40 -9.33 14.56
C VAL A 290 27.95 -9.02 14.23
N CYS A 291 27.74 -7.91 13.55
CA CYS A 291 26.45 -7.56 13.00
C CYS A 291 26.09 -8.35 11.73
N ASP A 292 25.70 -9.62 11.89
CA ASP A 292 25.28 -10.48 10.77
C ASP A 292 23.79 -10.85 10.90
N SER A 293 22.92 -9.88 10.59
CA SER A 293 21.47 -10.08 10.63
C SER A 293 21.00 -11.18 9.69
N ASP A 294 21.70 -11.38 8.57
CA ASP A 294 21.28 -12.30 7.52
C ASP A 294 21.47 -13.74 7.96
N ALA A 295 22.58 -14.06 8.62
CA ALA A 295 22.79 -15.38 9.22
C ALA A 295 21.74 -15.68 10.31
N TRP A 296 21.40 -14.69 11.15
CA TRP A 296 20.38 -14.86 12.18
C TRP A 296 19.00 -15.09 11.59
N VAL A 297 18.61 -14.32 10.57
CA VAL A 297 17.32 -14.47 9.90
C VAL A 297 17.23 -15.77 9.12
N ALA A 298 18.29 -16.19 8.44
CA ALA A 298 18.31 -17.48 7.75
C ALA A 298 18.13 -18.66 8.74
N ALA A 299 18.83 -18.62 9.88
CA ALA A 299 18.68 -19.61 10.94
C ALA A 299 17.28 -19.57 11.58
N ALA A 300 16.74 -18.36 11.83
CA ALA A 300 15.41 -18.19 12.40
C ALA A 300 14.32 -18.66 11.43
N SER A 301 14.47 -18.39 10.13
CA SER A 301 13.57 -18.84 9.08
C SER A 301 13.47 -20.37 9.03
N TYR A 302 14.61 -21.06 9.16
CA TYR A 302 14.65 -22.53 9.21
C TYR A 302 13.85 -23.07 10.41
N LEU A 303 14.07 -22.53 11.61
CA LEU A 303 13.34 -22.96 12.80
C LEU A 303 11.86 -22.54 12.78
N ALA A 304 11.55 -21.36 12.24
CA ALA A 304 10.18 -20.90 12.02
C ALA A 304 9.43 -21.86 11.08
N GLN A 305 10.06 -22.27 9.97
CA GLN A 305 9.50 -23.26 9.05
C GLN A 305 9.18 -24.59 9.76
N GLN A 306 10.03 -25.06 10.67
CA GLN A 306 9.73 -26.28 11.44
C GLN A 306 8.52 -26.09 12.37
N GLN A 307 8.45 -24.96 13.09
CA GLN A 307 7.31 -24.66 13.96
C GLN A 307 6.00 -24.55 13.17
N LEU A 308 6.03 -23.95 11.98
CA LEU A 308 4.87 -23.86 11.08
C LEU A 308 4.49 -25.23 10.52
N ALA A 309 5.46 -26.04 10.09
CA ALA A 309 5.20 -27.38 9.55
C ALA A 309 4.54 -28.29 10.59
N ALA A 310 4.95 -28.20 11.86
CA ALA A 310 4.32 -28.91 12.97
C ALA A 310 2.84 -28.52 13.20
N GLN A 311 2.41 -27.37 12.65
CA GLN A 311 1.04 -26.86 12.69
C GLN A 311 0.31 -27.05 11.36
N GLY A 312 0.89 -27.77 10.39
CA GLY A 312 0.33 -27.94 9.05
C GLY A 312 0.39 -26.69 8.18
N ASP A 313 1.35 -25.80 8.42
CA ASP A 313 1.52 -24.51 7.72
C ASP A 313 2.94 -24.39 7.11
N SER A 314 3.22 -23.32 6.38
CA SER A 314 4.51 -23.10 5.70
C SER A 314 4.90 -21.62 5.67
N LEU A 315 6.21 -21.35 5.76
CA LEU A 315 6.77 -19.99 5.61
C LEU A 315 6.42 -19.39 4.25
N ALA A 316 6.31 -20.22 3.20
CA ALA A 316 5.94 -19.80 1.85
C ALA A 316 4.52 -19.20 1.77
N ASN A 317 3.66 -19.48 2.76
CA ASN A 317 2.33 -18.91 2.83
C ASN A 317 2.33 -17.43 3.29
N TYR A 318 3.48 -16.89 3.69
CA TYR A 318 3.64 -15.54 4.22
C TYR A 318 4.65 -14.78 3.36
N PRO A 319 4.18 -14.00 2.36
CA PRO A 319 5.06 -13.23 1.50
C PRO A 319 5.91 -12.26 2.34
N PHE A 320 5.25 -11.49 3.21
CA PHE A 320 5.91 -10.54 4.11
C PHE A 320 6.31 -11.20 5.42
N LYS A 321 7.56 -11.00 5.83
CA LYS A 321 8.11 -11.56 7.07
C LYS A 321 8.80 -10.46 7.86
N VAL A 322 8.50 -10.36 9.14
CA VAL A 322 9.18 -9.44 10.07
C VAL A 322 9.93 -10.28 11.08
N PHE A 323 11.25 -10.20 11.07
CA PHE A 323 12.12 -10.82 12.06
C PHE A 323 12.45 -9.79 13.12
N LEU A 324 12.00 -10.04 14.35
CA LEU A 324 12.38 -9.23 15.50
C LEU A 324 13.66 -9.81 16.08
N LEU A 325 14.78 -9.18 15.76
CA LEU A 325 16.13 -9.58 16.13
C LEU A 325 16.39 -9.31 17.62
N PRO A 326 17.19 -10.14 18.29
CA PRO A 326 17.62 -9.87 19.66
C PRO A 326 18.48 -8.61 19.74
N ASN A 327 18.71 -8.10 20.96
CA ASN A 327 19.63 -6.98 21.13
C ASN A 327 21.03 -7.37 20.62
N ARG A 328 21.65 -6.40 19.94
CA ARG A 328 22.82 -6.52 19.10
C ARG A 328 24.12 -6.26 19.86
N PRO A 329 25.28 -6.62 19.28
CA PRO A 329 26.54 -6.01 19.66
C PRO A 329 26.54 -4.51 19.26
N ALA A 330 27.45 -3.73 19.87
CA ALA A 330 27.49 -2.27 19.73
C ALA A 330 27.72 -1.76 18.28
N ASP A 331 28.05 -2.64 17.34
CA ASP A 331 28.44 -2.35 15.97
C ASP A 331 27.27 -2.22 14.96
N CYS A 332 26.07 -2.79 15.17
CA CYS A 332 24.97 -2.59 14.19
C CYS A 332 24.26 -1.23 14.29
N VAL A 333 24.82 -0.13 13.78
CA VAL A 333 24.28 1.25 13.97
C VAL A 333 22.81 1.53 13.62
N TRP A 334 22.09 0.63 12.93
CA TRP A 334 20.67 0.76 12.54
C TRP A 334 19.71 0.22 13.62
N GLY A 335 18.49 0.74 13.70
CA GLY A 335 17.42 0.24 14.61
C GLY A 335 16.48 -0.77 13.95
N ALA A 336 16.30 -0.66 12.64
CA ALA A 336 15.61 -1.61 11.79
C ALA A 336 16.19 -1.49 10.37
N VAL A 337 15.99 -2.53 9.56
CA VAL A 337 16.40 -2.55 8.16
C VAL A 337 15.49 -3.46 7.36
N ALA A 338 15.16 -3.02 6.16
CA ALA A 338 14.59 -3.83 5.12
C ALA A 338 15.24 -3.43 3.80
N TRP A 339 15.45 -4.40 2.93
CA TRP A 339 16.00 -4.16 1.61
C TRP A 339 14.85 -4.09 0.61
N ALA A 340 14.84 -3.08 -0.24
CA ALA A 340 13.88 -3.08 -1.33
C ALA A 340 14.21 -4.14 -2.37
N ASN A 341 13.18 -4.65 -3.05
CA ASN A 341 13.26 -5.77 -3.99
C ASN A 341 13.85 -7.07 -3.40
N SER A 342 13.95 -7.20 -2.07
CA SER A 342 14.35 -8.46 -1.42
C SER A 342 13.20 -9.46 -1.36
N ASP A 343 13.44 -10.61 -0.73
CA ASP A 343 12.50 -11.70 -0.45
C ASP A 343 11.31 -11.32 0.46
N GLN A 344 10.98 -10.03 0.52
CA GLN A 344 9.91 -9.41 1.30
C GLN A 344 10.11 -9.60 2.81
N SER A 345 11.36 -9.65 3.25
CA SER A 345 11.74 -9.77 4.65
C SER A 345 12.15 -8.40 5.23
N VAL A 346 11.70 -8.15 6.47
CA VAL A 346 12.02 -6.99 7.30
C VAL A 346 12.76 -7.47 8.53
N HIS A 347 13.88 -6.83 8.86
CA HIS A 347 14.72 -7.16 10.02
C HIS A 347 14.65 -5.99 11.01
N VAL A 348 13.87 -6.12 12.08
CA VAL A 348 13.74 -5.08 13.11
C VAL A 348 14.52 -5.48 14.35
N GLN A 349 15.33 -4.58 14.91
CA GLN A 349 15.98 -4.87 16.19
C GLN A 349 15.00 -4.66 17.34
N ALA A 350 14.98 -5.59 18.28
CA ALA A 350 14.17 -5.50 19.49
C ALA A 350 14.73 -4.53 20.54
N LEU A 351 14.99 -3.28 20.15
CA LEU A 351 15.50 -2.26 21.06
C LEU A 351 14.35 -1.53 21.74
N GLY A 352 13.98 -1.99 22.94
CA GLY A 352 12.98 -1.30 23.79
C GLY A 352 11.69 -1.01 23.03
N ASP A 353 11.30 0.26 22.98
CA ASP A 353 10.03 0.69 22.38
C ASP A 353 10.00 0.61 20.86
N VAL A 354 11.15 0.53 20.18
CA VAL A 354 11.22 0.35 18.72
C VAL A 354 10.52 -0.95 18.29
N ALA A 355 10.59 -1.99 19.14
CA ALA A 355 9.93 -3.27 18.93
C ALA A 355 8.40 -3.21 19.04
N LEU A 356 7.86 -2.11 19.58
CA LEU A 356 6.43 -1.89 19.74
C LEU A 356 5.94 -0.67 18.94
N ALA A 357 6.84 0.04 18.27
CA ALA A 357 6.57 1.24 17.50
C ALA A 357 6.01 0.88 16.11
N PRO A 358 4.70 1.06 15.86
CA PRO A 358 4.05 0.62 14.61
C PRO A 358 4.64 1.29 13.37
N PHE A 359 4.99 2.57 13.46
CA PHE A 359 5.56 3.33 12.36
C PHE A 359 6.88 2.75 11.85
N VAL A 360 7.72 2.14 12.72
CA VAL A 360 8.97 1.50 12.32
C VAL A 360 8.66 0.38 11.34
N TYR A 361 7.67 -0.45 11.67
CA TYR A 361 7.26 -1.54 10.80
C TYR A 361 6.63 -1.03 9.51
N LEU A 362 5.88 0.06 9.54
CA LEU A 362 5.33 0.66 8.31
C LEU A 362 6.44 1.20 7.40
N HIS A 363 7.47 1.83 7.97
CA HIS A 363 8.68 2.28 7.24
C HIS A 363 9.39 1.10 6.57
N GLU A 364 9.75 0.08 7.36
CA GLU A 364 10.50 -1.05 6.83
C GLU A 364 9.69 -1.91 5.86
N LEU A 365 8.39 -2.12 6.14
CA LEU A 365 7.50 -2.79 5.18
C LEU A 365 7.36 -1.93 3.92
N GLY A 366 7.42 -0.61 4.00
CA GLY A 366 7.52 0.29 2.85
C GLY A 366 8.66 -0.08 1.90
N HIS A 367 9.85 -0.40 2.41
CA HIS A 367 10.94 -0.90 1.57
C HIS A 367 10.59 -2.23 0.87
N THR A 368 9.92 -3.16 1.54
CA THR A 368 9.44 -4.40 0.89
C THR A 368 8.40 -4.15 -0.21
N LEU A 369 7.77 -2.97 -0.21
CA LEU A 369 6.86 -2.48 -1.24
C LEU A 369 7.54 -1.62 -2.31
N ASN A 370 8.88 -1.61 -2.32
CA ASN A 370 9.75 -0.84 -3.22
C ASN A 370 9.70 0.67 -3.03
N LEU A 371 9.35 1.13 -1.84
CA LEU A 371 9.54 2.53 -1.47
C LEU A 371 10.99 2.76 -1.06
N GLU A 372 11.51 3.93 -1.41
CA GLU A 372 12.79 4.38 -0.87
C GLU A 372 12.57 5.44 0.20
N HIS A 373 13.65 5.84 0.86
CA HIS A 373 13.61 6.94 1.79
C HIS A 373 13.00 8.23 1.20
N ALA A 374 12.41 9.02 2.09
CA ALA A 374 11.95 10.37 1.82
C ALA A 374 12.88 11.38 2.51
N GLY A 375 13.71 12.04 1.71
CA GLY A 375 14.77 12.92 2.14
C GLY A 375 14.44 14.41 2.06
N LYS A 376 15.42 15.23 2.45
CA LYS A 376 15.47 16.67 2.22
C LYS A 376 16.94 17.10 2.13
N GLY A 377 17.31 17.66 0.98
CA GLY A 377 18.72 17.95 0.69
C GLY A 377 19.55 16.67 0.77
N ASP A 378 20.66 16.72 1.53
CA ASP A 378 21.57 15.58 1.69
C ASP A 378 21.13 14.60 2.81
N ASN A 379 20.06 14.90 3.54
CA ASN A 379 19.52 13.99 4.55
C ASN A 379 18.45 13.09 3.93
N VAL A 380 18.76 11.80 3.74
CA VAL A 380 17.81 10.80 3.21
C VAL A 380 16.59 10.59 4.11
N TYR A 381 16.69 10.97 5.38
CA TYR A 381 15.60 10.99 6.35
C TYR A 381 15.08 12.42 6.60
N GLY A 382 15.29 13.35 5.68
CA GLY A 382 14.95 14.76 5.90
C GLY A 382 13.47 15.13 5.69
N ASP A 383 12.63 14.21 5.22
CA ASP A 383 11.19 14.45 5.02
C ASP A 383 10.38 14.20 6.30
N ASP A 384 10.06 15.27 7.02
CA ASP A 384 9.24 15.17 8.23
C ASP A 384 7.76 14.87 7.95
N THR A 385 7.33 14.89 6.68
CA THR A 385 5.94 14.69 6.27
C THR A 385 5.63 13.24 5.86
N ALA A 386 6.64 12.38 5.76
CA ALA A 386 6.50 11.03 5.19
C ALA A 386 6.96 9.93 6.14
N MET A 387 6.23 8.82 6.19
CA MET A 387 6.67 7.62 6.91
C MET A 387 8.07 7.14 6.50
N MET A 388 8.43 7.27 5.22
CA MET A 388 9.76 6.91 4.70
C MET A 388 10.86 7.94 5.01
N GLY A 389 10.53 9.06 5.66
CA GLY A 389 11.49 10.08 6.07
C GLY A 389 11.92 9.93 7.52
N GLY A 390 12.42 11.00 8.13
CA GLY A 390 13.12 10.91 9.41
C GLY A 390 12.26 11.02 10.63
N PHE A 391 12.68 10.30 11.65
CA PHE A 391 12.17 10.47 13.00
C PHE A 391 12.57 11.88 13.47
N PRO A 392 11.63 12.72 13.92
CA PRO A 392 11.95 14.09 14.32
C PRO A 392 13.07 14.07 15.37
N PRO A 393 14.21 14.73 15.12
CA PRO A 393 15.36 14.69 16.01
C PRO A 393 14.99 15.34 17.36
N GLY A 394 14.95 14.55 18.42
CA GLY A 394 14.65 14.98 19.79
C GLY A 394 13.23 14.69 20.30
N GLY A 395 12.36 14.06 19.52
CA GLY A 395 11.04 13.65 19.97
C GLY A 395 11.00 12.16 20.28
N GLY A 396 10.91 11.80 21.56
CA GLY A 396 10.41 10.46 21.91
C GLY A 396 9.04 10.23 21.27
N LEU A 397 8.58 8.98 21.32
CA LEU A 397 7.23 8.53 20.93
C LEU A 397 6.05 9.33 21.54
N SER A 398 6.34 10.32 22.39
CA SER A 398 5.42 10.99 23.29
C SER A 398 5.04 12.43 22.90
N ASN A 399 5.64 13.04 21.87
CA ASN A 399 5.45 14.47 21.57
C ASN A 399 4.75 14.81 20.25
N GLY A 400 3.99 13.87 19.69
CA GLY A 400 3.18 14.11 18.50
C GLY A 400 4.03 14.17 17.23
N GLY A 401 3.75 13.33 16.24
CA GLY A 401 4.36 13.38 14.91
C GLY A 401 5.08 12.11 14.46
N THR A 402 4.82 10.97 15.08
CA THR A 402 5.22 9.66 14.51
C THR A 402 4.24 9.18 13.45
N ASP A 403 2.98 9.60 13.55
CA ASP A 403 1.90 9.03 12.77
C ASP A 403 1.64 9.93 11.56
N ARG A 404 2.17 9.46 10.44
CA ARG A 404 2.14 10.18 9.17
C ARG A 404 2.10 9.17 8.04
N CYS A 405 1.18 9.35 7.13
CA CYS A 405 1.14 8.57 5.92
C CYS A 405 2.30 8.89 4.99
N HIS A 406 2.52 8.01 4.01
CA HIS A 406 3.50 8.24 2.95
C HIS A 406 3.24 9.57 2.23
N ASN A 407 4.31 10.25 1.79
CA ASN A 407 4.16 11.46 0.97
C ASN A 407 3.45 11.16 -0.36
N ALA A 408 3.13 12.22 -1.11
CA ALA A 408 2.43 12.14 -2.39
C ALA A 408 3.05 11.13 -3.38
N PRO A 409 4.37 11.17 -3.68
CA PRO A 409 4.95 10.23 -4.64
C PRO A 409 4.83 8.77 -4.20
N HIS A 410 5.09 8.46 -2.93
CA HIS A 410 5.00 7.09 -2.40
C HIS A 410 3.54 6.59 -2.33
N SER A 411 2.60 7.41 -1.88
CA SER A 411 1.17 7.03 -1.86
C SER A 411 0.64 6.75 -3.27
N TRP A 412 1.06 7.54 -4.25
CA TRP A 412 0.76 7.27 -5.66
C TRP A 412 1.44 5.98 -6.14
N GLN A 413 2.72 5.77 -5.80
CA GLN A 413 3.47 4.57 -6.19
C GLN A 413 2.80 3.27 -5.72
N LEU A 414 2.19 3.29 -4.54
CA LEU A 414 1.43 2.17 -3.97
C LEU A 414 0.02 1.99 -4.59
N GLY A 415 -0.45 2.99 -5.34
CA GLY A 415 -1.81 3.04 -5.86
C GLY A 415 -2.84 3.47 -4.82
N TRP A 416 -2.43 4.05 -3.68
CA TRP A 416 -3.34 4.52 -2.64
C TRP A 416 -4.04 5.83 -3.00
N THR A 417 -3.38 6.66 -3.82
CA THR A 417 -3.90 7.97 -4.24
C THR A 417 -3.77 8.17 -5.75
N ASP A 418 -4.76 8.81 -6.37
CA ASP A 418 -4.70 9.21 -7.76
C ASP A 418 -4.05 10.59 -7.95
N ALA A 419 -3.41 10.78 -9.11
CA ALA A 419 -2.72 12.02 -9.45
C ALA A 419 -3.41 12.81 -10.58
N VAL A 420 -3.50 14.13 -10.43
CA VAL A 420 -3.69 15.05 -11.56
C VAL A 420 -2.34 15.24 -12.25
N MET A 421 -2.26 14.94 -13.54
CA MET A 421 -1.05 15.03 -14.34
C MET A 421 -0.96 16.33 -15.12
N LEU A 422 0.13 17.07 -14.91
CA LEU A 422 0.52 18.20 -15.74
C LEU A 422 1.81 17.90 -16.53
N ASN A 423 1.87 18.32 -17.78
CA ASN A 423 3.04 18.17 -18.66
C ASN A 423 3.09 19.30 -19.71
N LYS A 424 3.97 19.21 -20.71
CA LYS A 424 4.10 20.22 -21.77
C LYS A 424 2.79 20.52 -22.53
N ASP A 425 1.88 19.56 -22.61
CA ASP A 425 0.65 19.64 -23.40
C ASP A 425 -0.50 20.27 -22.59
N SER A 426 -0.56 19.99 -21.29
CA SER A 426 -1.56 20.55 -20.36
C SER A 426 -1.11 21.85 -19.67
N LEU A 427 0.20 22.12 -19.58
CA LEU A 427 0.76 23.34 -18.99
C LEU A 427 1.54 24.14 -20.04
N ARG A 428 0.85 25.05 -20.72
CA ARG A 428 1.42 25.92 -21.76
C ARG A 428 2.22 27.07 -21.14
N ALA A 429 3.30 27.49 -21.81
CA ALA A 429 4.12 28.62 -21.36
C ALA A 429 3.34 29.95 -21.32
N GLY A 430 3.65 30.78 -20.32
CA GLY A 430 3.25 32.18 -20.25
C GLY A 430 2.54 32.56 -18.95
N ALA A 431 2.85 33.73 -18.39
CA ALA A 431 2.37 34.18 -17.08
C ALA A 431 0.84 34.25 -16.95
N ASN A 432 0.12 34.50 -18.05
CA ASN A 432 -1.35 34.56 -18.10
C ASN A 432 -2.02 33.19 -18.32
N ARG A 433 -1.25 32.08 -18.34
CA ARG A 433 -1.74 30.73 -18.62
C ARG A 433 -1.66 29.80 -17.41
N ALA A 434 -1.82 30.36 -16.21
CA ALA A 434 -1.89 29.57 -15.00
C ALA A 434 -3.09 28.61 -15.03
N VAL A 435 -2.91 27.44 -14.44
CA VAL A 435 -3.94 26.43 -14.24
C VAL A 435 -4.25 26.35 -12.75
N ASP A 436 -5.52 26.41 -12.39
CA ASP A 436 -5.97 26.15 -11.03
C ASP A 436 -6.30 24.65 -10.87
N ILE A 437 -5.68 23.99 -9.89
CA ILE A 437 -5.86 22.57 -9.54
C ILE A 437 -6.50 22.49 -8.17
N TYR A 438 -7.46 21.58 -7.98
CA TYR A 438 -8.14 21.36 -6.71
C TYR A 438 -7.74 20.01 -6.15
N LEU A 439 -7.04 20.00 -5.02
CA LEU A 439 -6.58 18.80 -4.34
C LEU A 439 -7.34 18.64 -3.01
N PRO A 440 -8.29 17.69 -2.89
CA PRO A 440 -8.76 17.26 -1.57
C PRO A 440 -7.58 16.77 -0.73
N THR A 441 -7.74 16.85 0.59
CA THR A 441 -6.67 16.40 1.50
C THR A 441 -6.28 14.95 1.24
N GLN A 442 -4.97 14.68 1.23
CA GLN A 442 -4.41 13.33 1.18
C GLN A 442 -4.57 12.58 2.52
N SER A 443 -5.09 13.22 3.55
CA SER A 443 -5.23 12.62 4.89
C SER A 443 -6.57 11.88 5.06
N ALA A 444 -7.46 11.91 4.06
CA ALA A 444 -8.79 11.30 4.12
C ALA A 444 -9.19 10.71 2.77
N PRO A 445 -10.13 9.74 2.70
CA PRO A 445 -10.61 9.20 1.43
C PRO A 445 -11.24 10.28 0.53
N SER A 446 -10.96 10.24 -0.78
CA SER A 446 -11.43 11.27 -1.73
C SER A 446 -12.60 10.88 -2.63
N GLY A 447 -13.12 9.64 -2.49
CA GLY A 447 -14.20 9.13 -3.34
C GLY A 447 -13.84 9.07 -4.83
N GLY A 448 -12.57 8.80 -5.15
CA GLY A 448 -12.06 8.73 -6.54
C GLY A 448 -11.62 10.07 -7.13
N THR A 449 -11.60 11.15 -6.34
CA THR A 449 -11.01 12.42 -6.76
C THR A 449 -9.49 12.38 -6.55
N PRO A 450 -8.66 12.78 -7.53
CA PRO A 450 -7.21 12.83 -7.34
C PRO A 450 -6.80 13.76 -6.19
N GLN A 451 -5.93 13.27 -5.31
CA GLN A 451 -5.47 13.98 -4.11
C GLN A 451 -4.08 14.58 -4.26
N VAL A 452 -3.34 14.13 -5.28
CA VAL A 452 -1.98 14.58 -5.53
C VAL A 452 -1.88 15.25 -6.89
N LEU A 453 -1.04 16.26 -7.00
CA LEU A 453 -0.57 16.82 -8.26
C LEU A 453 0.74 16.14 -8.63
N ARG A 454 0.89 15.77 -9.90
CA ARG A 454 2.14 15.28 -10.48
C ARG A 454 2.45 16.08 -11.75
N VAL A 455 3.56 16.81 -11.75
CA VAL A 455 4.04 17.59 -12.88
C VAL A 455 5.25 16.91 -13.50
N VAL A 456 5.19 16.72 -14.83
CA VAL A 456 6.24 16.21 -15.69
C VAL A 456 6.79 17.39 -16.50
N PRO A 457 7.88 18.06 -16.08
CA PRO A 457 8.46 19.19 -16.80
C PRO A 457 9.21 18.77 -18.08
N ASN A 458 8.56 18.02 -18.97
CA ASN A 458 9.12 17.55 -20.24
C ASN A 458 9.10 18.61 -21.36
N TRP A 459 8.88 19.89 -21.03
CA TRP A 459 9.12 21.01 -21.95
C TRP A 459 10.60 21.40 -22.02
N LEU A 460 11.45 20.88 -21.12
CA LEU A 460 12.90 20.94 -21.22
C LEU A 460 13.47 19.52 -21.18
N ALA A 461 14.46 19.24 -22.03
CA ALA A 461 15.11 17.94 -22.09
C ALA A 461 15.80 17.58 -20.75
N SER A 462 16.43 18.57 -20.10
CA SER A 462 17.16 18.42 -18.83
C SER A 462 16.29 17.99 -17.65
N THR A 463 14.98 18.24 -17.70
CA THR A 463 14.03 17.91 -16.63
C THR A 463 13.03 16.82 -17.04
N SER A 464 13.25 16.15 -18.16
CA SER A 464 12.32 15.14 -18.71
C SER A 464 12.15 13.89 -17.84
N SER A 465 13.14 13.56 -16.99
CA SER A 465 13.09 12.45 -16.02
C SER A 465 12.51 12.86 -14.67
N LEU A 466 12.55 14.15 -14.32
CA LEU A 466 12.09 14.68 -13.04
C LEU A 466 10.57 14.61 -12.91
N ARG A 467 10.07 14.30 -11.72
CA ARG A 467 8.66 14.51 -11.36
C ARG A 467 8.59 15.43 -10.16
N ILE A 468 7.68 16.39 -10.23
CA ILE A 468 7.37 17.31 -9.15
C ILE A 468 5.99 16.96 -8.65
N TRP A 469 5.85 16.83 -7.34
CA TRP A 469 4.61 16.40 -6.70
C TRP A 469 4.13 17.45 -5.73
N ALA A 470 2.81 17.52 -5.55
CA ALA A 470 2.23 18.28 -4.46
C ALA A 470 1.04 17.54 -3.85
N SER A 471 0.87 17.66 -2.54
CA SER A 471 -0.35 17.23 -1.85
C SER A 471 -0.70 18.16 -0.70
N TYR A 472 -2.00 18.28 -0.43
CA TYR A 472 -2.52 19.02 0.71
C TYR A 472 -2.79 18.06 1.87
N ARG A 473 -2.28 18.35 3.06
CA ARG A 473 -2.40 17.45 4.22
C ARG A 473 -3.04 18.12 5.43
N THR A 474 -3.84 17.34 6.16
CA THR A 474 -4.60 17.75 7.34
C THR A 474 -4.36 16.73 8.46
N ARG A 475 -4.90 16.96 9.66
CA ARG A 475 -4.82 16.01 10.78
C ARG A 475 -6.02 15.06 10.75
N GLU A 476 -5.99 14.06 9.88
CA GLU A 476 -7.07 13.09 9.70
C GLU A 476 -6.53 11.72 9.27
N GLY A 477 -7.29 10.65 9.51
CA GLY A 477 -6.87 9.30 9.13
C GLY A 477 -5.53 8.96 9.77
N GLY A 478 -4.61 8.35 9.00
CA GLY A 478 -3.25 8.06 9.47
C GLY A 478 -2.31 9.27 9.52
N ASP A 479 -2.84 10.49 9.39
CA ASP A 479 -2.15 11.76 9.65
C ASP A 479 -2.72 12.49 10.88
N ASP A 480 -3.56 11.85 11.68
CA ASP A 480 -4.23 12.49 12.82
C ASP A 480 -3.25 13.12 13.83
N ASP A 481 -2.03 12.57 13.95
CA ASP A 481 -0.95 13.10 14.76
C ASP A 481 0.10 13.92 13.99
N MET A 482 -0.18 14.28 12.74
CA MET A 482 0.71 15.17 11.98
C MET A 482 0.94 16.50 12.73
N GLY A 483 2.22 16.84 12.92
CA GLY A 483 2.64 18.05 13.61
C GLY A 483 1.99 19.34 13.07
N THR A 484 1.68 20.28 13.97
CA THR A 484 0.96 21.52 13.65
C THR A 484 1.71 22.44 12.68
N THR A 485 3.04 22.29 12.58
CA THR A 485 3.88 23.02 11.63
C THR A 485 3.79 22.47 10.21
N LEU A 486 3.29 21.25 10.05
CA LEU A 486 3.15 20.54 8.77
C LEU A 486 1.68 20.54 8.30
N THR A 487 0.73 20.38 9.22
CA THR A 487 -0.69 20.31 8.88
C THR A 487 -1.25 21.59 8.26
N GLY A 488 -2.27 21.46 7.41
CA GLY A 488 -2.93 22.57 6.74
C GLY A 488 -2.07 23.22 5.65
N LYS A 489 -1.06 22.50 5.16
CA LYS A 489 -0.12 22.98 4.13
C LYS A 489 -0.15 22.12 2.89
N VAL A 490 0.41 22.67 1.82
CA VAL A 490 0.67 21.94 0.58
C VAL A 490 2.16 21.61 0.55
N HIS A 491 2.50 20.33 0.63
CA HIS A 491 3.88 19.89 0.60
C HIS A 491 4.32 19.63 -0.83
N ILE A 492 5.51 20.10 -1.18
CA ILE A 492 6.10 19.93 -2.51
C ILE A 492 7.22 18.92 -2.43
N TYR A 493 7.25 17.98 -3.37
CA TYR A 493 8.27 16.94 -3.45
C TYR A 493 8.87 16.84 -4.84
N THR A 494 10.10 16.36 -4.93
CA THR A 494 10.73 15.90 -6.18
C THR A 494 11.08 14.43 -6.11
N GLY A 495 11.12 13.77 -7.27
CA GLY A 495 11.55 12.37 -7.39
C GLY A 495 11.34 11.87 -8.81
N SER A 496 12.04 10.81 -9.22
CA SER A 496 11.95 10.28 -10.60
C SER A 496 10.97 9.12 -10.74
N ILE A 497 10.01 8.98 -9.80
CA ILE A 497 9.04 7.88 -9.77
C ILE A 497 8.06 7.97 -10.96
N ASN A 498 8.07 6.93 -11.78
CA ASN A 498 7.30 6.77 -13.01
C ASN A 498 6.39 5.54 -13.03
N ALA A 499 6.68 4.57 -12.19
CA ALA A 499 5.91 3.35 -12.08
C ALA A 499 5.96 2.86 -10.64
N ALA A 500 5.00 2.00 -10.32
CA ALA A 500 4.77 1.48 -8.99
C ALA A 500 5.91 0.59 -8.42
N ASN A 501 6.91 0.23 -9.22
CA ASN A 501 8.05 -0.63 -8.83
C ASN A 501 9.40 0.10 -8.90
N GLN A 502 9.39 1.44 -8.94
CA GLN A 502 10.61 2.21 -9.01
C GLN A 502 11.08 2.59 -7.62
N TRP A 503 12.26 2.09 -7.28
CA TRP A 503 12.91 2.34 -6.01
C TRP A 503 13.77 3.61 -6.11
N VAL A 504 13.19 4.76 -5.75
CA VAL A 504 13.81 6.08 -5.95
C VAL A 504 13.55 6.97 -4.73
N VAL A 505 14.61 7.55 -4.17
CA VAL A 505 14.51 8.56 -3.09
C VAL A 505 13.58 9.69 -3.53
N THR A 506 12.67 10.09 -2.65
CA THR A 506 11.87 11.30 -2.83
C THR A 506 12.46 12.41 -1.98
N ASN A 507 12.41 13.66 -2.45
CA ASN A 507 12.91 14.81 -1.69
C ASN A 507 11.78 15.77 -1.36
N TRP A 508 11.62 16.12 -0.09
CA TRP A 508 10.74 17.18 0.36
C TRP A 508 11.39 18.54 0.15
N GLU A 509 10.80 19.34 -0.73
CA GLU A 509 11.33 20.65 -1.12
C GLU A 509 10.87 21.74 -0.14
N THR A 510 9.57 21.80 0.12
CA THR A 510 8.98 22.86 0.94
C THR A 510 7.53 22.56 1.36
N SER A 511 6.98 23.42 2.20
CA SER A 511 5.55 23.45 2.53
C SER A 511 4.98 24.84 2.28
N LEU A 512 3.97 24.93 1.41
CA LEU A 512 3.30 26.18 1.08
C LEU A 512 2.20 26.47 2.09
N THR A 513 2.14 27.71 2.54
CA THR A 513 1.03 28.24 3.32
C THR A 513 -0.03 28.86 2.42
N LEU A 514 -1.27 28.90 2.89
CA LEU A 514 -2.38 29.53 2.16
C LEU A 514 -2.07 31.01 1.87
N ASN A 515 -2.16 31.40 0.61
CA ASN A 515 -1.82 32.74 0.09
C ASN A 515 -0.34 33.14 0.29
N GLY A 516 0.53 32.17 0.59
CA GLY A 516 1.97 32.38 0.65
C GLY A 516 2.61 32.58 -0.74
N PRO A 517 3.93 32.84 -0.78
CA PRO A 517 4.67 32.90 -2.03
C PRO A 517 4.61 31.56 -2.78
N ALA A 518 4.71 31.62 -4.11
CA ALA A 518 4.84 30.43 -4.94
C ALA A 518 6.21 29.79 -4.72
N TRP A 519 6.27 28.45 -4.69
CA TRP A 519 7.53 27.75 -4.87
C TRP A 519 7.89 27.71 -6.36
N VAL A 520 9.15 27.94 -6.67
CA VAL A 520 9.68 28.02 -8.03
C VAL A 520 10.76 26.97 -8.23
N HIS A 521 10.53 26.04 -9.15
CA HIS A 521 11.56 25.11 -9.59
C HIS A 521 12.40 25.75 -10.69
N ALA A 522 13.46 26.46 -10.28
CA ALA A 522 14.31 27.27 -11.16
C ALA A 522 14.73 26.57 -12.47
N PRO A 523 15.17 25.29 -12.47
CA PRO A 523 15.57 24.61 -13.71
C PRO A 523 14.46 24.49 -14.76
N SER A 524 13.20 24.43 -14.34
CA SER A 524 12.05 24.25 -15.23
C SER A 524 11.20 25.49 -15.46
N GLY A 525 11.38 26.52 -14.63
CA GLY A 525 10.48 27.68 -14.57
C GLY A 525 9.12 27.42 -13.91
N LEU A 526 8.80 26.17 -13.55
CA LEU A 526 7.53 25.79 -12.90
C LEU A 526 7.33 26.57 -11.60
N GLN A 527 6.12 27.06 -11.39
CA GLN A 527 5.71 27.67 -10.14
C GLN A 527 4.41 27.06 -9.63
N ILE A 528 4.36 26.77 -8.33
CA ILE A 528 3.18 26.22 -7.65
C ILE A 528 2.88 27.11 -6.44
N GLN A 529 1.64 27.58 -6.34
CA GLN A 529 1.18 28.43 -5.25
C GLN A 529 -0.11 27.89 -4.63
N PHE A 530 -0.22 27.91 -3.30
CA PHE A 530 -1.46 27.58 -2.60
C PHE A 530 -2.32 28.84 -2.44
N VAL A 531 -3.37 28.98 -3.24
CA VAL A 531 -4.11 30.26 -3.46
C VAL A 531 -5.54 30.27 -2.94
N GLY A 532 -5.99 29.20 -2.29
CA GLY A 532 -7.36 29.12 -1.78
C GLY A 532 -7.61 27.79 -1.10
N LEU A 533 -8.52 27.78 -0.13
CA LEU A 533 -8.98 26.58 0.55
C LEU A 533 -10.51 26.60 0.57
N SER A 534 -11.14 25.51 0.14
CA SER A 534 -12.60 25.33 0.25
C SER A 534 -12.85 24.04 1.01
N GLY A 535 -13.30 24.16 2.26
CA GLY A 535 -13.34 23.02 3.17
C GLY A 535 -11.95 22.38 3.33
N LYS A 536 -11.80 21.13 2.89
CA LYS A 536 -10.56 20.36 2.93
C LYS A 536 -9.90 20.18 1.55
N THR A 537 -10.26 21.04 0.62
CA THR A 537 -9.75 21.02 -0.75
C THR A 537 -8.90 22.26 -1.01
N ALA A 538 -7.61 22.06 -1.20
CA ALA A 538 -6.67 23.11 -1.56
C ALA A 538 -6.81 23.47 -3.05
N ARG A 539 -6.86 24.77 -3.35
CA ARG A 539 -6.72 25.30 -4.70
C ARG A 539 -5.27 25.71 -4.92
N LEU A 540 -4.58 25.01 -5.81
CA LEU A 540 -3.24 25.33 -6.26
C LEU A 540 -3.28 26.09 -7.57
N ARG A 541 -2.47 27.12 -7.71
CA ARG A 541 -2.20 27.79 -8.99
C ARG A 541 -0.85 27.33 -9.51
N VAL A 542 -0.85 26.73 -10.70
CA VAL A 542 0.34 26.18 -11.34
C VAL A 542 0.63 26.94 -12.64
N ARG A 543 1.86 27.39 -12.84
CA ARG A 543 2.27 28.11 -14.05
C ARG A 543 3.69 27.74 -14.49
N ARG A 544 3.97 27.97 -15.77
CA ARG A 544 5.25 27.73 -16.45
C ARG A 544 5.74 29.00 -17.11
#